data_AF-A0AAU7L056-F1
#
_entry.id   AF-A0AAU7L056-F1
#
_cell.length_a   1.000
_cell.length_b   1.000
_cell.length_c   1.000
_cell.angle_alpha   90.00
_cell.angle_beta   90.00
_cell.angle_gamma   90.00
#
_symmetry.space_group_name_H-M   'P 1'
#
loop_
_entity.id
_entity.type
_entity.pdbx_description
1 polymer ?
#
loop_
_entity_poly.entity_id
_entity_poly.type
_entity_poly.pdbx_seq_one_letter_code
_entity_poly.pdbx_strand_id
1 'polypeptide(L)'
;MERIRNASVTQHPPPEVRIRSRRRLRACHECDWIMALPPLRPGEEADCVRCGHDLVKRHAFPAQRSLALSLASLVALALALSFPFIGFSTRGVGNEIEVAQTATQMLEHHQPIVAMVVLMSIIVLPAIYLLTVVWLQISLMLPRRLPYSRTLARGLSHIAPWLMADVFIVGTMVALIKVAGLAEISLGPSFWAFIAYAILLLATTLSLDKDWLWFSLSGEPLAPEGTRTGETAASQGLTGCPTCGLINCLDSEGHGRCVRCSEKLHARRPRSLQTTWALLFTAAVLYIPANVYPIMYTTSLGSSDPQTIIGGVIYLVSHGSWPVALVIFVASVIVPIGKLLALVWLCLVAPRAPGMRSVVRARLYRLTELIGRWSMVDVFVVAILVALIRAGALMSIDPGPAALAFGGVVIITMLAAMSFEPRLLWDGSEDPCNPMDSPDDDGLHGDHSGLASDTAPSPHRTAPDEQGSTP
;
A
#
# COMPACT_ATOMS: atom_id res chain seq x y z
N MET A 1 -0.31 35.77 -38.33
CA MET A 1 -0.51 35.61 -36.87
C MET A 1 -1.51 34.49 -36.57
N GLU A 2 -1.36 33.33 -37.21
CA GLU A 2 -2.41 32.30 -37.25
C GLU A 2 -1.80 30.88 -37.18
N ARG A 3 -0.86 30.71 -36.25
CA ARG A 3 -0.14 29.44 -36.02
C ARG A 3 -0.02 29.06 -34.54
N ILE A 4 -0.87 29.62 -33.68
CA ILE A 4 -0.85 29.41 -32.22
C ILE A 4 -2.22 28.93 -31.68
N ARG A 5 -3.11 28.43 -32.55
CA ARG A 5 -4.43 27.95 -32.13
C ARG A 5 -4.67 26.52 -32.62
N ASN A 6 -3.84 25.58 -32.17
CA ASN A 6 -4.09 24.13 -32.13
C ASN A 6 -2.88 23.34 -31.59
N ALA A 7 -2.18 23.86 -30.57
CA ALA A 7 -1.48 22.97 -29.66
C ALA A 7 -2.54 22.37 -28.73
N SER A 8 -3.31 21.40 -29.24
CA SER A 8 -4.07 20.51 -28.37
C SER A 8 -3.05 19.91 -27.41
N VAL A 9 -3.10 20.37 -26.17
CA VAL A 9 -2.34 19.84 -25.05
C VAL A 9 -2.36 18.34 -25.19
N THR A 10 -1.19 17.75 -25.42
CA THR A 10 -0.95 16.38 -25.91
C THR A 10 -1.86 15.35 -25.23
N GLN A 11 -3.07 15.18 -25.77
CA GLN A 11 -3.95 14.08 -25.44
C GLN A 11 -3.37 12.87 -26.15
N HIS A 12 -2.40 12.21 -25.52
CA HIS A 12 -2.04 10.87 -25.97
C HIS A 12 -3.27 9.99 -25.72
N PRO A 13 -3.94 9.50 -26.79
CA PRO A 13 -5.09 8.61 -26.63
C PRO A 13 -4.63 7.39 -25.81
N PRO A 14 -5.54 6.76 -25.04
CA PRO A 14 -5.17 5.63 -24.22
C PRO A 14 -4.45 4.56 -25.07
N PRO A 15 -3.38 3.95 -24.52
CA PRO A 15 -2.54 2.95 -25.20
C PRO A 15 -3.30 1.95 -26.07
N GLU A 16 -4.44 1.50 -25.55
CA GLU A 16 -5.24 0.39 -26.08
C GLU A 16 -6.01 0.75 -27.36
N VAL A 17 -6.18 2.04 -27.66
CA VAL A 17 -6.86 2.50 -28.90
C VAL A 17 -5.92 2.43 -30.10
N ARG A 18 -4.59 2.50 -29.90
CA ARG A 18 -3.59 2.50 -30.99
C ARG A 18 -3.16 1.11 -31.46
N ILE A 19 -3.36 0.05 -30.67
CA ILE A 19 -2.81 -1.28 -30.95
C ILE A 19 -3.94 -2.31 -30.97
N ARG A 20 -4.67 -2.38 -32.09
CA ARG A 20 -5.81 -3.31 -32.28
C ARG A 20 -5.45 -4.81 -32.25
N SER A 21 -4.19 -5.21 -32.06
CA SER A 21 -3.77 -6.61 -32.30
C SER A 21 -2.88 -7.26 -31.23
N ARG A 22 -2.56 -6.62 -30.10
CA ARG A 22 -1.72 -7.24 -29.05
C ARG A 22 -2.44 -7.29 -27.71
N ARG A 23 -2.78 -8.50 -27.27
CA ARG A 23 -3.31 -8.75 -25.92
C ARG A 23 -2.24 -8.34 -24.91
N ARG A 24 -2.55 -7.37 -24.05
CA ARG A 24 -1.64 -6.90 -23.00
C ARG A 24 -1.77 -7.86 -21.82
N LEU A 25 -0.70 -8.55 -21.46
CA LEU A 25 -0.75 -9.52 -20.37
C LEU A 25 -0.28 -8.90 -19.07
N ARG A 26 -0.96 -9.21 -17.97
CA ARG A 26 -0.57 -8.82 -16.61
C ARG A 26 -0.70 -9.98 -15.65
N ALA A 27 0.25 -10.06 -14.73
CA ALA A 27 0.19 -10.96 -13.58
C ALA A 27 -0.37 -10.20 -12.37
N CYS A 28 -1.32 -10.79 -11.66
CA CYS A 28 -1.86 -10.20 -10.44
C CYS A 28 -0.82 -10.16 -9.32
N HIS A 29 -0.67 -9.03 -8.63
CA HIS A 29 0.28 -8.89 -7.53
C HIS A 29 -0.06 -9.73 -6.29
N GLU A 30 -1.34 -10.08 -6.09
CA GLU A 30 -1.77 -10.88 -4.94
C GLU A 30 -1.76 -12.38 -5.21
N CYS A 31 -2.37 -12.83 -6.32
CA CYS A 31 -2.59 -14.27 -6.59
C CYS A 31 -1.75 -14.83 -7.75
N ASP A 32 -0.86 -14.01 -8.32
CA ASP A 32 0.07 -14.37 -9.40
C ASP A 32 -0.59 -14.82 -10.71
N TRP A 33 -1.91 -14.68 -10.85
CA TRP A 33 -2.68 -15.12 -12.01
C TRP A 33 -2.41 -14.25 -13.24
N ILE A 34 -2.11 -14.87 -14.40
CA ILE A 34 -1.89 -14.18 -15.66
C ILE A 34 -3.20 -14.00 -16.41
N MET A 35 -3.47 -12.77 -16.80
CA MET A 35 -4.65 -12.41 -17.57
C MET A 35 -4.37 -11.34 -18.62
N ALA A 36 -5.15 -11.40 -19.70
CA ALA A 36 -5.14 -10.37 -20.73
C ALA A 36 -6.01 -9.19 -20.27
N LEU A 37 -5.44 -8.00 -20.28
CA LEU A 37 -6.18 -6.77 -20.04
C LEU A 37 -7.06 -6.46 -21.25
N PRO A 38 -8.38 -6.28 -21.03
CA PRO A 38 -9.24 -5.75 -22.07
C PRO A 38 -8.83 -4.31 -22.42
N PRO A 39 -9.18 -3.82 -23.62
CA PRO A 39 -9.04 -2.39 -23.92
C PRO A 39 -10.00 -1.59 -23.03
N LEU A 40 -9.44 -0.82 -22.09
CA LEU A 40 -10.17 -0.02 -21.12
C LEU A 40 -10.40 1.40 -21.65
N ARG A 41 -11.65 1.87 -21.55
CA ARG A 41 -12.01 3.26 -21.81
C ARG A 41 -11.72 4.13 -20.58
N PRO A 42 -11.65 5.47 -20.73
CA PRO A 42 -11.55 6.35 -19.59
C PRO A 42 -12.72 6.15 -18.61
N GLY A 43 -12.42 5.88 -17.35
CA GLY A 43 -13.39 5.58 -16.29
C GLY A 43 -13.59 4.10 -16.00
N GLU A 44 -13.07 3.20 -16.84
CA GLU A 44 -13.17 1.75 -16.64
C GLU A 44 -12.02 1.20 -15.78
N GLU A 45 -12.28 0.09 -15.10
CA GLU A 45 -11.32 -0.66 -14.29
C GLU A 45 -11.33 -2.14 -14.66
N ALA A 46 -10.21 -2.82 -14.40
CA ALA A 46 -10.06 -4.25 -14.65
C ALA A 46 -9.63 -4.95 -13.36
N ASP A 47 -10.40 -5.96 -12.97
CA ASP A 47 -10.18 -6.73 -11.75
C ASP A 47 -9.68 -8.13 -12.07
N CYS A 48 -8.94 -8.70 -11.12
CA CYS A 48 -8.48 -10.07 -11.25
C CYS A 48 -9.64 -11.06 -11.08
N VAL A 49 -9.83 -11.94 -12.07
CA VAL A 49 -10.89 -12.98 -12.05
C VAL A 49 -10.74 -14.01 -10.92
N ARG A 50 -9.52 -14.22 -10.41
CA ARG A 50 -9.23 -15.22 -9.35
C ARG A 50 -9.43 -14.67 -7.94
N CYS A 51 -8.94 -13.46 -7.68
CA CYS A 51 -8.93 -12.88 -6.34
C CYS A 51 -9.78 -11.59 -6.19
N GLY A 52 -10.30 -11.03 -7.28
CA GLY A 52 -11.01 -9.74 -7.27
C GLY A 52 -10.13 -8.58 -6.80
N HIS A 53 -8.84 -8.58 -7.13
CA HIS A 53 -7.94 -7.45 -6.88
C HIS A 53 -7.94 -6.52 -8.10
N ASP A 54 -8.11 -5.23 -7.86
CA ASP A 54 -8.05 -4.19 -8.90
C ASP A 54 -6.65 -4.18 -9.54
N LEU A 55 -6.55 -4.48 -10.83
CA LEU A 55 -5.27 -4.49 -11.53
C LEU A 55 -4.95 -3.13 -12.11
N VAL A 56 -5.91 -2.53 -12.82
CA VAL A 56 -5.74 -1.25 -13.52
C VAL A 56 -7.02 -0.45 -13.46
N LYS A 57 -6.89 0.84 -13.13
CA LYS A 57 -7.99 1.81 -13.17
C LYS A 57 -7.64 2.94 -14.13
N ARG A 58 -8.46 3.16 -15.16
CA ARG A 58 -8.24 4.24 -16.14
C ARG A 58 -8.99 5.50 -15.73
N HIS A 59 -8.26 6.58 -15.51
CA HIS A 59 -8.86 7.90 -15.29
C HIS A 59 -8.99 8.69 -16.59
N ALA A 60 -10.04 9.52 -16.69
CA ALA A 60 -10.13 10.54 -17.73
C ALA A 60 -9.05 11.61 -17.54
N PHE A 61 -8.37 11.97 -18.63
CA PHE A 61 -7.28 12.97 -18.68
C PHE A 61 -6.20 12.75 -17.59
N PRO A 62 -5.53 11.59 -17.55
CA PRO A 62 -4.71 11.18 -16.41
C PRO A 62 -3.55 12.15 -16.13
N ALA A 63 -2.88 12.68 -17.17
CA ALA A 63 -1.79 13.64 -17.01
C ALA A 63 -2.26 14.98 -16.43
N GLN A 64 -3.28 15.60 -17.03
CA GLN A 64 -3.77 16.92 -16.63
C GLN A 64 -4.40 16.88 -15.23
N ARG A 65 -5.16 15.83 -14.92
CA ARG A 65 -5.78 15.64 -13.61
C ARG A 65 -4.73 15.46 -12.51
N SER A 66 -3.77 14.55 -12.73
CA SER A 66 -2.69 14.31 -11.77
C SER A 66 -1.81 15.55 -11.57
N LEU A 67 -1.51 16.29 -12.64
CA LEU A 67 -0.77 17.55 -12.57
C LEU A 67 -1.53 18.62 -11.77
N ALA A 68 -2.81 18.86 -12.11
CA ALA A 68 -3.62 19.86 -11.42
C ALA A 68 -3.79 19.56 -9.92
N LEU A 69 -4.06 18.29 -9.58
CA LEU A 69 -4.17 17.86 -8.18
C LEU A 69 -2.83 17.99 -7.43
N SER A 70 -1.72 17.61 -8.06
CA SER A 70 -0.40 17.72 -7.42
C SER A 70 0.03 19.18 -7.19
N LEU A 71 -0.24 20.08 -8.13
CA LEU A 71 0.00 21.52 -7.97
C LEU A 71 -0.90 22.13 -6.90
N ALA A 72 -2.20 21.81 -6.91
CA ALA A 72 -3.13 22.26 -5.87
C ALA A 72 -2.70 21.76 -4.49
N SER A 73 -2.26 20.50 -4.37
CA SER A 73 -1.74 19.93 -3.13
C SER A 73 -0.49 20.66 -2.66
N LEU A 74 0.41 21.04 -3.57
CA LEU A 74 1.65 21.76 -3.24
C LEU A 74 1.34 23.17 -2.70
N VAL A 75 0.37 23.86 -3.31
CA VAL A 75 -0.11 25.17 -2.84
C VAL A 75 -0.78 25.03 -1.47
N ALA A 76 -1.65 24.03 -1.29
CA ALA A 76 -2.31 23.78 -0.02
C ALA A 76 -1.29 23.44 1.09
N LEU A 77 -0.25 22.67 0.78
CA LEU A 77 0.86 22.40 1.69
C LEU A 77 1.59 23.69 2.08
N ALA A 78 1.93 24.54 1.11
CA ALA A 78 2.59 25.82 1.38
C ALA A 78 1.72 26.74 2.27
N LEU A 79 0.42 26.82 2.00
CA LEU A 79 -0.53 27.58 2.83
C LEU A 79 -0.62 27.00 4.24
N ALA A 80 -0.70 25.68 4.40
CA ALA A 80 -0.76 25.02 5.70
C ALA A 80 0.51 25.25 6.55
N LEU A 81 1.65 25.57 5.92
CA LEU A 81 2.91 25.89 6.58
C LEU A 81 3.11 27.39 6.84
N SER A 82 2.30 28.27 6.23
CA SER A 82 2.51 29.73 6.29
C SER A 82 1.74 30.44 7.40
N PHE A 83 0.71 29.81 7.97
CA PHE A 83 -0.15 30.41 9.00
C PHE A 83 -0.14 29.59 10.30
N PRO A 84 -0.55 30.19 11.44
CA PRO A 84 -0.70 29.47 12.69
C PRO A 84 -1.75 28.37 12.59
N PHE A 85 -1.43 27.21 13.15
CA PHE A 85 -2.25 26.00 13.11
C PHE A 85 -3.32 26.01 14.21
N ILE A 86 -2.91 26.22 15.46
CA ILE A 86 -3.79 26.30 16.63
C ILE A 86 -3.38 27.51 17.48
N GLY A 87 -4.35 28.29 17.90
CA GLY A 87 -4.18 29.39 18.85
C GLY A 87 -4.78 29.03 20.20
N PHE A 88 -4.16 29.52 21.27
CA PHE A 88 -4.68 29.42 22.63
C PHE A 88 -4.83 30.82 23.21
N SER A 89 -5.96 31.10 23.85
CA SER A 89 -6.16 32.32 24.64
C SER A 89 -6.42 31.93 26.09
N THR A 90 -5.40 32.05 26.95
CA THR A 90 -5.57 31.91 28.40
C THR A 90 -5.06 33.17 29.08
N ARG A 91 -5.94 33.90 29.77
CA ARG A 91 -5.63 35.12 30.55
C ARG A 91 -4.95 36.26 29.75
N GLY A 92 -5.36 36.47 28.50
CA GLY A 92 -4.99 37.66 27.71
C GLY A 92 -3.63 37.62 27.01
N VAL A 93 -2.81 36.59 27.21
CA VAL A 93 -1.60 36.33 26.40
C VAL A 93 -1.88 35.13 25.52
N GLY A 94 -1.93 35.35 24.20
CA GLY A 94 -2.11 34.28 23.22
C GLY A 94 -0.77 33.73 22.78
N ASN A 95 -0.68 32.41 22.64
CA ASN A 95 0.46 31.75 22.00
C ASN A 95 -0.07 31.01 20.77
N GLU A 96 0.57 31.22 19.62
CA GLU A 96 0.21 30.59 18.36
C GLU A 96 1.21 29.49 18.04
N ILE A 97 0.73 28.33 17.60
CA ILE A 97 1.59 27.20 17.22
C ILE A 97 1.58 27.04 15.70
N GLU A 98 2.74 27.14 15.09
CA GLU A 98 2.95 26.69 13.72
C GLU A 98 3.36 25.21 13.68
N VAL A 99 2.90 24.47 12.65
CA VAL A 99 3.24 23.04 12.48
C VAL A 99 4.76 22.82 12.39
N ALA A 100 5.48 23.76 11.77
CA ALA A 100 6.94 23.70 11.65
C ALA A 100 7.65 23.95 13.00
N GLN A 101 7.15 24.89 13.80
CA GLN A 101 7.70 25.22 15.12
C GLN A 101 7.52 24.06 16.12
N THR A 102 6.45 23.29 15.96
CA THR A 102 6.21 22.07 16.73
C THR A 102 7.37 21.07 16.60
N ALA A 103 7.90 20.92 15.38
CA ALA A 103 8.97 19.97 15.10
C ALA A 103 10.34 20.44 15.63
N THR A 104 10.63 21.74 15.58
CA THR A 104 11.88 22.30 16.10
C THR A 104 11.91 22.30 17.63
N GLN A 105 10.78 22.60 18.29
CA GLN A 105 10.66 22.56 19.76
C GLN A 105 10.75 21.12 20.32
N MET A 106 10.24 20.11 19.61
CA MET A 106 10.45 18.71 20.01
C MET A 106 11.91 18.23 19.80
N LEU A 107 12.66 18.85 18.89
CA LEU A 107 14.05 18.49 18.60
C LEU A 107 15.00 18.86 19.74
N GLU A 108 14.72 19.97 20.44
CA GLU A 108 15.62 20.48 21.48
C GLU A 108 15.57 19.68 22.78
N HIS A 109 14.41 19.13 23.18
CA HIS A 109 14.30 18.44 24.47
C HIS A 109 13.37 17.21 24.48
N HIS A 110 14.03 16.04 24.56
CA HIS A 110 13.64 14.74 25.10
C HIS A 110 13.29 13.57 24.15
N GLN A 111 12.80 13.75 22.91
CA GLN A 111 12.53 12.61 21.97
C GLN A 111 12.62 12.98 20.47
N PRO A 112 13.83 13.20 19.89
CA PRO A 112 13.99 13.71 18.52
C PRO A 112 13.53 12.75 17.42
N ILE A 113 13.54 11.44 17.68
CA ILE A 113 13.20 10.41 16.68
C ILE A 113 11.74 10.49 16.27
N VAL A 114 10.81 10.63 17.24
CA VAL A 114 9.37 10.72 16.95
C VAL A 114 9.07 11.98 16.14
N ALA A 115 9.64 13.12 16.56
CA ALA A 115 9.48 14.39 15.87
C ALA A 115 9.98 14.32 14.41
N MET A 116 11.14 13.70 14.18
CA MET A 116 11.68 13.50 12.84
C MET A 116 10.78 12.64 11.96
N VAL A 117 10.22 11.53 12.49
CA VAL A 117 9.29 10.66 11.75
C VAL A 117 8.02 11.43 11.37
N VAL A 118 7.46 12.20 12.30
CA VAL A 118 6.26 13.02 12.08
C VAL A 118 6.52 14.10 11.03
N LEU A 119 7.61 14.87 11.18
CA LEU A 119 8.02 15.89 10.21
C LEU A 119 8.26 15.30 8.80
N MET A 120 8.97 14.18 8.75
CA MET A 120 9.31 13.51 7.49
C MET A 120 8.06 12.99 6.78
N SER A 121 7.12 12.40 7.51
CA SER A 121 5.90 11.81 6.94
C SER A 121 4.84 12.84 6.53
N ILE A 122 4.77 13.99 7.21
CA ILE A 122 3.74 15.02 6.95
C ILE A 122 4.20 16.06 5.93
N ILE A 123 5.47 16.45 5.96
CA ILE A 123 5.98 17.58 5.17
C ILE A 123 6.95 17.08 4.09
N VAL A 124 8.03 16.41 4.49
CA VAL A 124 9.15 16.13 3.57
C VAL A 124 8.79 15.10 2.49
N LEU A 125 8.29 13.92 2.88
CA LEU A 125 7.94 12.86 1.93
C LEU A 125 6.80 13.26 0.99
N PRO A 126 5.71 13.90 1.46
CA PRO A 126 4.69 14.41 0.56
C PRO A 126 5.18 15.50 -0.38
N ALA A 127 6.02 16.44 0.09
CA ALA A 127 6.60 17.46 -0.79
C ALA A 127 7.45 16.81 -1.90
N ILE A 128 8.32 15.86 -1.56
CA ILE A 128 9.12 15.10 -2.53
C ILE A 128 8.21 14.34 -3.50
N TYR A 129 7.16 13.68 -2.99
CA TYR A 129 6.20 12.96 -3.82
C TYR A 129 5.49 13.88 -4.82
N LEU A 130 4.96 15.01 -4.35
CA LEU A 130 4.24 15.98 -5.17
C LEU A 130 5.14 16.61 -6.23
N LEU A 131 6.35 17.03 -5.85
CA LEU A 131 7.35 17.55 -6.81
C LEU A 131 7.73 16.50 -7.86
N THR A 132 7.87 15.23 -7.45
CA THR A 132 8.14 14.13 -8.37
C THR A 132 7.00 13.91 -9.36
N VAL A 133 5.74 13.94 -8.89
CA VAL A 133 4.56 13.83 -9.77
C VAL A 133 4.53 14.99 -10.76
N VAL A 134 4.68 16.24 -10.30
CA VAL A 134 4.74 17.42 -11.17
C VAL A 134 5.84 17.28 -12.22
N TRP A 135 7.05 16.88 -11.82
CA TRP A 135 8.17 16.65 -12.74
C TRP A 135 7.86 15.59 -13.81
N LEU A 136 7.27 14.46 -13.41
CA LEU A 136 6.91 13.38 -14.32
C LEU A 136 5.82 13.80 -15.31
N GLN A 137 4.77 14.50 -14.84
CA GLN A 137 3.69 14.95 -15.71
C GLN A 137 4.17 16.03 -16.69
N ILE A 138 4.99 16.99 -16.24
CA ILE A 138 5.65 17.97 -17.12
C ILE A 138 6.54 17.25 -18.15
N SER A 139 7.32 16.26 -17.72
CA SER A 139 8.15 15.46 -18.63
C SER A 139 7.36 14.70 -19.69
N LEU A 140 6.08 14.39 -19.46
CA LEU A 140 5.19 13.76 -20.44
C LEU A 140 4.54 14.77 -21.38
N MET A 141 4.41 16.03 -20.98
CA MET A 141 3.87 17.11 -21.82
C MET A 141 4.93 17.70 -22.75
N LEU A 142 6.21 17.63 -22.39
CA LEU A 142 7.31 18.11 -23.23
C LEU A 142 7.65 17.11 -24.36
N PRO A 143 7.94 17.58 -25.59
CA PRO A 143 8.39 16.73 -26.70
C PRO A 143 9.71 15.99 -26.41
N ARG A 144 10.57 16.57 -25.55
CA ARG A 144 11.80 15.95 -25.06
C ARG A 144 11.55 15.47 -23.62
N ARG A 145 11.69 14.16 -23.39
CA ARG A 145 11.60 13.57 -22.06
C ARG A 145 12.72 14.13 -21.18
N LEU A 146 12.38 14.56 -19.97
CA LEU A 146 13.35 15.06 -19.01
C LEU A 146 14.25 13.92 -18.50
N PRO A 147 15.52 14.22 -18.15
CA PRO A 147 16.41 13.24 -17.55
C PRO A 147 15.83 12.71 -16.23
N TYR A 148 16.25 11.50 -15.85
CA TYR A 148 15.87 10.80 -14.60
C TYR A 148 14.39 10.41 -14.41
N SER A 149 13.52 10.67 -15.38
CA SER A 149 12.08 10.33 -15.32
C SER A 149 11.80 8.86 -14.94
N ARG A 150 12.57 7.90 -15.45
CA ARG A 150 12.42 6.47 -15.09
C ARG A 150 12.77 6.18 -13.63
N THR A 151 13.87 6.75 -13.15
CA THR A 151 14.34 6.55 -11.77
C THR A 151 13.37 7.15 -10.76
N LEU A 152 12.86 8.35 -11.07
CA LEU A 152 11.86 9.04 -10.27
C LEU A 152 10.52 8.29 -10.23
N ALA A 153 10.04 7.77 -11.37
CA ALA A 153 8.83 6.96 -11.42
C ALA A 153 8.95 5.66 -10.60
N ARG A 154 10.15 5.05 -10.54
CA ARG A 154 10.41 3.91 -9.66
C ARG A 154 10.36 4.29 -8.19
N GLY A 155 11.06 5.37 -7.80
CA GLY A 155 11.07 5.87 -6.42
C GLY A 155 9.68 6.21 -5.88
N LEU A 156 8.80 6.71 -6.75
CA LEU A 156 7.42 7.06 -6.41
C LEU A 156 6.62 5.90 -5.80
N SER A 157 6.83 4.69 -6.32
CA SER A 157 6.15 3.47 -5.83
C SER A 157 6.55 3.09 -4.40
N HIS A 158 7.76 3.46 -3.97
CA HIS A 158 8.28 3.20 -2.63
C HIS A 158 7.89 4.29 -1.62
N ILE A 159 7.71 5.53 -2.08
CA ILE A 159 7.35 6.67 -1.22
C ILE A 159 5.85 6.66 -0.89
N ALA A 160 4.99 6.31 -1.84
CA ALA A 160 3.53 6.38 -1.70
C ALA A 160 2.97 5.73 -0.41
N PRO A 161 3.43 4.54 0.05
CA PRO A 161 2.92 3.91 1.26
C PRO A 161 3.25 4.65 2.57
N TRP A 162 4.22 5.57 2.54
CA TRP A 162 4.66 6.34 3.71
C TRP A 162 3.94 7.68 3.84
N LEU A 163 3.10 8.04 2.87
CA LEU A 163 2.30 9.26 2.90
C LEU A 163 1.11 9.05 3.84
N MET A 164 1.12 9.73 4.99
CA MET A 164 0.12 9.56 6.04
C MET A 164 -0.56 10.87 6.45
N ALA A 165 -0.63 11.84 5.54
CA ALA A 165 -1.26 13.14 5.84
C ALA A 165 -2.75 12.99 6.22
N ASP A 166 -3.46 12.04 5.62
CA ASP A 166 -4.85 11.73 5.95
C ASP A 166 -4.99 11.16 7.38
N VAL A 167 -4.07 10.27 7.75
CA VAL A 167 -3.99 9.69 9.10
C VAL A 167 -3.72 10.77 10.15
N PHE A 168 -2.88 11.75 9.82
CA PHE A 168 -2.60 12.88 10.70
C PHE A 168 -3.82 13.78 10.96
N ILE A 169 -4.73 13.97 10.00
CA ILE A 169 -5.98 14.73 10.24
C ILE A 169 -6.80 14.03 11.31
N VAL A 170 -6.99 12.72 11.16
CA VAL A 170 -7.75 11.92 12.13
C VAL A 170 -7.09 11.98 13.50
N GLY A 171 -5.76 11.89 13.56
CA GLY A 171 -4.99 12.07 14.78
C GLY A 171 -5.16 13.44 15.42
N THR A 172 -5.11 14.51 14.62
CA THR A 172 -5.37 15.88 15.08
C THR A 172 -6.77 16.01 15.65
N MET A 173 -7.79 15.48 14.96
CA MET A 173 -9.17 15.52 15.43
C MET A 173 -9.34 14.83 16.80
N VAL A 174 -8.76 13.63 16.95
CA VAL A 174 -8.80 12.88 18.21
C VAL A 174 -8.04 13.63 19.31
N ALA A 175 -6.87 14.21 19.00
CA ALA A 175 -6.10 15.01 19.96
C ALA A 175 -6.87 16.27 20.41
N LEU A 176 -7.53 16.97 19.48
CA LEU A 176 -8.36 18.14 19.78
C LEU A 176 -9.53 17.77 20.69
N ILE A 177 -10.22 16.66 20.44
CA ILE A 177 -11.30 16.16 21.32
C ILE A 177 -10.77 15.91 22.74
N LYS A 178 -9.56 15.35 22.86
CA LYS A 178 -8.92 15.09 24.17
C LYS A 178 -8.59 16.38 24.93
N VAL A 179 -8.19 17.44 24.24
CA VAL A 179 -7.80 18.73 24.86
C VAL A 179 -8.98 19.68 25.04
N ALA A 180 -10.03 19.58 24.22
CA ALA A 180 -11.21 20.44 24.29
C ALA A 180 -11.97 20.32 25.63
N GLY A 181 -11.79 19.19 26.35
CA GLY A 181 -12.28 19.04 27.72
C GLY A 181 -11.49 19.85 28.78
N LEU A 182 -10.35 20.43 28.41
CA LEU A 182 -9.42 21.14 29.31
C LEU A 182 -9.32 22.64 29.01
N ALA A 183 -9.55 23.09 27.78
CA ALA A 183 -9.41 24.49 27.36
C ALA A 183 -10.27 24.86 26.13
N GLU A 184 -10.56 26.15 25.96
CA GLU A 184 -11.12 26.70 24.71
C GLU A 184 -10.03 26.75 23.62
N ILE A 185 -10.29 26.10 22.49
CA ILE A 185 -9.34 25.97 21.38
C ILE A 185 -9.86 26.76 20.18
N SER A 186 -9.05 27.68 19.65
CA SER A 186 -9.34 28.35 18.37
C SER A 186 -8.53 27.70 17.25
N LEU A 187 -9.22 27.33 16.17
CA LEU A 187 -8.61 26.70 15.00
C LEU A 187 -8.16 27.80 14.02
N GLY A 188 -6.87 27.82 13.71
CA GLY A 188 -6.31 28.76 12.74
C GLY A 188 -6.62 28.38 11.29
N PRO A 189 -6.37 29.29 10.33
CA PRO A 189 -6.58 29.01 8.91
C PRO A 189 -5.71 27.86 8.38
N SER A 190 -4.53 27.60 8.97
CA SER A 190 -3.69 26.47 8.58
C SER A 190 -4.33 25.12 8.84
N PHE A 191 -5.20 24.98 9.84
CA PHE A 191 -5.92 23.74 10.08
C PHE A 191 -6.79 23.36 8.88
N TRP A 192 -7.54 24.33 8.34
CA TRP A 192 -8.37 24.13 7.15
C TRP A 192 -7.54 23.92 5.87
N ALA A 193 -6.45 24.66 5.72
CA ALA A 193 -5.51 24.45 4.62
C ALA A 193 -4.88 23.05 4.67
N PHE A 194 -4.58 22.55 5.86
CA PHE A 194 -4.07 21.19 6.07
C PHE A 194 -5.11 20.12 5.70
N ILE A 195 -6.39 20.33 6.06
CA ILE A 195 -7.49 19.45 5.64
C ILE A 195 -7.57 19.38 4.11
N ALA A 196 -7.57 20.54 3.46
CA ALA A 196 -7.56 20.61 2.00
C ALA A 196 -6.34 19.90 1.41
N TYR A 197 -5.15 20.12 1.99
CA TYR A 197 -3.91 19.46 1.60
C TYR A 197 -4.00 17.94 1.68
N ALA A 198 -4.46 17.34 2.79
CA ALA A 198 -4.47 15.88 2.88
C ALA A 198 -5.50 15.25 1.93
N ILE A 199 -6.67 15.89 1.74
CA ILE A 199 -7.67 15.44 0.77
C ILE A 199 -7.10 15.51 -0.66
N LEU A 200 -6.43 16.62 -1.01
CA LEU A 200 -5.80 16.79 -2.32
C LEU A 200 -4.62 15.83 -2.52
N LEU A 201 -3.83 15.57 -1.48
CA LEU A 201 -2.75 14.58 -1.52
C LEU A 201 -3.32 13.18 -1.75
N LEU A 202 -4.36 12.78 -1.00
CA LEU A 202 -5.04 11.50 -1.18
C LEU A 202 -5.61 11.40 -2.61
N ALA A 203 -6.32 12.44 -3.08
CA ALA A 203 -6.82 12.49 -4.44
C ALA A 203 -5.69 12.39 -5.48
N THR A 204 -4.54 13.00 -5.24
CA THR A 204 -3.35 12.89 -6.10
C THR A 204 -2.85 11.45 -6.16
N THR A 205 -2.69 10.79 -5.00
CA THR A 205 -2.23 9.39 -4.93
C THR A 205 -3.20 8.42 -5.61
N LEU A 206 -4.50 8.62 -5.46
CA LEU A 206 -5.53 7.79 -6.10
C LEU A 206 -5.68 8.08 -7.60
N SER A 207 -5.42 9.31 -8.04
CA SER A 207 -5.51 9.69 -9.46
C SER A 207 -4.35 9.19 -10.32
N LEU A 208 -3.26 8.78 -9.69
CA LEU A 208 -2.02 8.42 -10.39
C LEU A 208 -2.12 6.99 -10.96
N ASP A 209 -2.48 6.89 -12.23
CA ASP A 209 -2.45 5.65 -13.00
C ASP A 209 -0.99 5.24 -13.31
N LYS A 210 -0.43 4.37 -12.46
CA LYS A 210 0.94 3.86 -12.59
C LYS A 210 1.17 3.16 -13.93
N ASP A 211 0.17 2.44 -14.43
CA ASP A 211 0.28 1.70 -15.69
C ASP A 211 0.31 2.61 -16.90
N TRP A 212 -0.54 3.64 -16.92
CA TRP A 212 -0.50 4.69 -17.92
C TRP A 212 0.81 5.45 -17.88
N LEU A 213 1.26 5.84 -16.68
CA LEU A 213 2.50 6.60 -16.46
C LEU A 213 3.69 5.86 -17.07
N TRP A 214 3.89 4.60 -16.70
CA TRP A 214 5.00 3.80 -17.24
C TRP A 214 4.84 3.57 -18.75
N PHE A 215 3.62 3.45 -19.26
CA PHE A 215 3.36 3.26 -20.69
C PHE A 215 3.80 4.48 -21.48
N SER A 216 3.38 5.67 -21.04
CA SER A 216 3.74 6.92 -21.68
C SER A 216 5.25 7.20 -21.59
N LEU A 217 5.92 6.78 -20.49
CA LEU A 217 7.35 6.99 -20.28
C LEU A 217 8.26 6.04 -21.07
N SER A 218 7.88 4.78 -21.22
CA SER A 218 8.80 3.72 -21.72
C SER A 218 8.18 2.79 -22.76
N GLY A 219 6.92 3.00 -23.13
CA GLY A 219 6.14 2.04 -23.90
C GLY A 219 5.79 0.81 -23.07
N GLU A 220 5.33 -0.24 -23.74
CA GLU A 220 5.19 -1.56 -23.14
C GLU A 220 5.86 -2.58 -24.06
N PRO A 221 6.98 -3.18 -23.61
CA PRO A 221 7.56 -4.33 -24.27
C PRO A 221 6.53 -5.46 -24.39
N LEU A 222 6.67 -6.30 -25.41
CA LEU A 222 5.85 -7.51 -25.51
C LEU A 222 6.10 -8.42 -24.30
N ALA A 223 5.05 -9.12 -23.88
CA ALA A 223 5.21 -10.21 -22.93
C ALA A 223 6.13 -11.29 -23.54
N PRO A 224 6.87 -12.04 -22.71
CA PRO A 224 7.71 -13.13 -23.19
C PRO A 224 6.94 -14.14 -24.04
N GLU A 225 7.61 -14.72 -25.03
CA GLU A 225 7.02 -15.74 -25.89
C GLU A 225 6.57 -16.95 -25.07
N GLY A 226 5.42 -17.53 -25.44
CA GLY A 226 4.85 -18.68 -24.74
C GLY A 226 4.06 -18.35 -23.47
N THR A 227 3.92 -17.07 -23.08
CA THR A 227 3.08 -16.68 -21.92
C THR A 227 1.62 -17.08 -22.14
N ARG A 228 1.07 -17.91 -21.25
CA ARG A 228 -0.32 -18.39 -21.24
C ARG A 228 -1.15 -17.65 -20.20
N THR A 229 -2.36 -17.25 -20.60
CA THR A 229 -3.38 -16.71 -19.68
C THR A 229 -4.15 -17.83 -19.02
N GLY A 230 -4.66 -17.60 -17.81
CA GLY A 230 -5.41 -18.63 -17.08
C GLY A 230 -4.52 -19.62 -16.32
N GLU A 231 -3.25 -19.28 -16.15
CA GLU A 231 -2.27 -19.99 -15.34
C GLU A 231 -1.53 -18.97 -14.46
N THR A 232 -0.86 -19.44 -13.41
CA THR A 232 -0.01 -18.57 -12.59
C THR A 232 1.28 -18.18 -13.34
N ALA A 233 1.87 -17.04 -12.98
CA ALA A 233 3.15 -16.64 -13.54
C ALA A 233 4.28 -17.57 -13.08
N ALA A 234 4.25 -17.97 -11.80
CA ALA A 234 5.23 -18.89 -11.24
C ALA A 234 5.32 -20.24 -11.98
N SER A 235 4.20 -20.85 -12.37
CA SER A 235 4.20 -22.14 -13.10
C SER A 235 4.90 -22.07 -14.46
N GLN A 236 5.04 -20.87 -15.02
CA GLN A 236 5.64 -20.62 -16.33
C GLN A 236 7.06 -20.03 -16.23
N GLY A 237 7.63 -19.90 -15.03
CA GLY A 237 8.92 -19.21 -14.83
C GLY A 237 8.86 -17.70 -15.11
N LEU A 238 7.68 -17.09 -14.97
CA LEU A 238 7.42 -15.69 -15.21
C LEU A 238 7.11 -14.96 -13.89
N THR A 239 7.27 -13.63 -13.88
CA THR A 239 6.80 -12.80 -12.76
C THR A 239 6.39 -11.41 -13.23
N GLY A 240 5.36 -10.86 -12.56
CA GLY A 240 4.96 -9.47 -12.74
C GLY A 240 5.87 -8.52 -11.97
N CYS A 241 6.34 -7.45 -12.60
CA CYS A 241 7.12 -6.43 -11.91
C CYS A 241 6.24 -5.64 -10.91
N PRO A 242 6.59 -5.54 -9.61
CA PRO A 242 5.77 -4.81 -8.62
C PRO A 242 5.71 -3.29 -8.87
N THR A 243 6.69 -2.74 -9.60
CA THR A 243 6.81 -1.30 -9.84
C THR A 243 6.03 -0.85 -11.08
N CYS A 244 6.14 -1.60 -12.17
CA CYS A 244 5.58 -1.21 -13.49
C CYS A 244 4.59 -2.22 -14.08
N GLY A 245 4.35 -3.33 -13.38
CA GLY A 245 3.41 -4.41 -13.73
C GLY A 245 3.73 -5.22 -14.98
N LEU A 246 4.88 -5.01 -15.63
CA LEU A 246 5.29 -5.78 -16.82
C LEU A 246 5.65 -7.22 -16.45
N ILE A 247 5.24 -8.19 -17.28
CA ILE A 247 5.64 -9.60 -17.15
C ILE A 247 7.07 -9.77 -17.69
N ASN A 248 7.92 -10.47 -16.94
CA ASN A 248 9.29 -10.76 -17.32
C ASN A 248 9.59 -12.25 -17.05
N CYS A 249 10.48 -12.83 -17.85
CA CYS A 249 11.06 -14.14 -17.54
C CYS A 249 12.00 -14.04 -16.35
N LEU A 250 12.07 -15.15 -15.63
CA LEU A 250 13.09 -15.39 -14.62
C LEU A 250 14.13 -16.36 -15.16
N ASP A 251 15.32 -16.32 -14.59
CA ASP A 251 16.34 -17.35 -14.79
C ASP A 251 15.99 -18.64 -14.04
N SER A 252 16.80 -19.69 -14.23
CA SER A 252 16.61 -20.99 -13.58
C SER A 252 16.70 -20.92 -12.05
N GLU A 253 17.28 -19.86 -11.49
CA GLU A 253 17.36 -19.61 -10.05
C GLU A 253 16.18 -18.76 -9.53
N GLY A 254 15.25 -18.35 -10.40
CA GLY A 254 14.08 -17.56 -10.05
C GLY A 254 14.37 -16.07 -9.84
N HIS A 255 15.50 -15.58 -10.33
CA HIS A 255 15.93 -14.19 -10.32
C HIS A 255 15.76 -13.53 -11.70
N GLY A 256 15.63 -12.20 -11.70
CA GLY A 256 15.53 -11.46 -12.94
C GLY A 256 15.58 -9.96 -12.75
N ARG A 257 15.56 -9.22 -13.86
CA ARG A 257 15.41 -7.77 -13.85
C ARG A 257 14.34 -7.37 -14.81
N CYS A 258 13.55 -6.38 -14.41
CA CYS A 258 12.52 -5.85 -15.29
C CYS A 258 13.16 -5.16 -16.49
N VAL A 259 12.80 -5.56 -17.72
CA VAL A 259 13.34 -4.93 -18.95
C VAL A 259 12.91 -3.48 -19.13
N ARG A 260 11.90 -3.03 -18.37
CA ARG A 260 11.31 -1.68 -18.48
C ARG A 260 11.81 -0.69 -17.43
N CYS A 261 11.75 -1.08 -16.15
CA CYS A 261 12.13 -0.22 -15.03
C CYS A 261 13.43 -0.65 -14.31
N SER A 262 14.03 -1.77 -14.75
CA SER A 262 15.26 -2.34 -14.17
C SER A 262 15.14 -2.72 -12.68
N GLU A 263 13.92 -2.88 -12.17
CA GLU A 263 13.63 -3.40 -10.83
C GLU A 263 14.14 -4.83 -10.69
N LYS A 264 14.61 -5.20 -9.49
CA LYS A 264 15.00 -6.58 -9.19
C LYS A 264 13.75 -7.44 -9.04
N LEU A 265 13.67 -8.52 -9.81
CA LEU A 265 12.53 -9.43 -9.83
C LEU A 265 12.92 -10.77 -9.20
N HIS A 266 11.95 -11.37 -8.53
CA HIS A 266 12.07 -12.67 -7.89
C HIS A 266 10.76 -13.45 -8.10
N ALA A 267 10.85 -14.78 -8.26
CA ALA A 267 9.69 -15.67 -8.29
C ALA A 267 8.85 -15.52 -7.00
N ARG A 268 9.53 -15.64 -5.87
CA ARG A 268 9.05 -15.31 -4.53
C ARG A 268 10.14 -14.50 -3.82
N ARG A 269 9.76 -13.52 -3.00
CA ARG A 269 10.73 -12.76 -2.21
C ARG A 269 11.48 -13.70 -1.28
N PRO A 270 12.82 -13.76 -1.35
CA PRO A 270 13.60 -14.69 -0.54
C PRO A 270 13.41 -14.35 0.93
N ARG A 271 13.19 -15.38 1.76
CA ARG A 271 13.06 -15.25 3.23
C ARG A 271 11.96 -14.26 3.67
N SER A 272 10.91 -14.05 2.87
CA SER A 272 9.80 -13.15 3.22
C SER A 272 9.14 -13.56 4.54
N LEU A 273 8.79 -14.84 4.71
CA LEU A 273 8.24 -15.37 5.96
C LEU A 273 9.19 -15.19 7.14
N GLN A 274 10.48 -15.50 6.99
CA GLN A 274 11.47 -15.34 8.05
C GLN A 274 11.60 -13.86 8.46
N THR A 275 11.63 -12.95 7.49
CA THR A 275 11.71 -11.50 7.73
C THR A 275 10.45 -11.01 8.44
N THR A 276 9.26 -11.44 7.99
CA THR A 276 8.00 -11.11 8.66
C THR A 276 7.98 -11.65 10.08
N TRP A 277 8.41 -12.88 10.33
CA TRP A 277 8.53 -13.45 11.69
C TRP A 277 9.50 -12.66 12.58
N ALA A 278 10.68 -12.28 12.05
CA ALA A 278 11.66 -11.49 12.79
C ALA A 278 11.10 -10.11 13.16
N LEU A 279 10.40 -9.44 12.24
CA LEU A 279 9.74 -8.16 12.49
C LEU A 279 8.57 -8.31 13.48
N LEU A 280 7.77 -9.37 13.37
CA LEU A 280 6.68 -9.66 14.32
C LEU A 280 7.21 -9.90 15.74
N PHE A 281 8.28 -10.68 15.88
CA PHE A 281 8.92 -10.90 17.18
C PHE A 281 9.45 -9.59 17.76
N THR A 282 10.13 -8.77 16.94
CA THR A 282 10.63 -7.46 17.36
C THR A 282 9.50 -6.54 17.81
N ALA A 283 8.39 -6.50 17.07
CA ALA A 283 7.21 -5.73 17.45
C ALA A 283 6.57 -6.24 18.75
N ALA A 284 6.48 -7.55 18.95
CA ALA A 284 5.96 -8.14 20.18
C ALA A 284 6.82 -7.78 21.40
N VAL A 285 8.15 -7.79 21.24
CA VAL A 285 9.09 -7.36 22.30
C VAL A 285 8.92 -5.88 22.62
N LEU A 286 8.79 -5.00 21.61
CA LEU A 286 8.57 -3.56 21.82
C LEU A 286 7.17 -3.24 22.39
N TYR A 287 6.19 -4.11 22.20
CA TYR A 287 4.83 -3.90 22.72
C TYR A 287 4.77 -3.95 24.25
N ILE A 288 5.65 -4.72 24.89
CA ILE A 288 5.74 -4.80 26.36
C ILE A 288 6.12 -3.44 26.97
N PRO A 289 7.28 -2.82 26.65
CA PRO A 289 7.65 -1.51 27.19
C PRO A 289 6.67 -0.40 26.75
N ALA A 290 6.03 -0.53 25.58
CA ALA A 290 5.02 0.44 25.13
C ALA A 290 3.78 0.51 26.03
N ASN A 291 3.40 -0.58 26.69
CA ASN A 291 2.23 -0.62 27.58
C ASN A 291 2.59 -0.52 29.07
N VAL A 292 3.81 -0.93 29.44
CA VAL A 292 4.27 -0.92 30.83
C VAL A 292 4.81 0.45 31.25
N TYR A 293 5.57 1.12 30.37
CA TYR A 293 6.13 2.42 30.70
C TYR A 293 5.11 3.55 30.57
N PRO A 294 5.29 4.66 31.30
CA PRO A 294 4.46 5.84 31.15
C PRO A 294 4.66 6.47 29.78
N ILE A 295 3.54 6.86 29.17
CA ILE A 295 3.51 7.56 27.89
C ILE A 295 3.65 9.07 28.07
N MET A 296 3.21 9.59 29.21
CA MET A 296 3.30 10.99 29.58
C MET A 296 3.54 11.11 31.09
N TYR A 297 4.37 12.06 31.49
CA TYR A 297 4.53 12.48 32.87
C TYR A 297 3.86 13.83 33.03
N THR A 298 2.87 13.93 33.92
CA THR A 298 2.24 15.21 34.23
C THR A 298 2.82 15.74 35.53
N THR A 299 3.52 16.86 35.48
CA THR A 299 4.00 17.54 36.71
C THR A 299 3.01 18.61 37.13
N SER A 300 2.46 18.50 38.33
CA SER A 300 1.63 19.52 38.98
C SER A 300 2.21 19.80 40.36
N LEU A 301 2.46 21.07 40.71
CA LEU A 301 2.90 21.48 42.05
C LEU A 301 4.14 20.71 42.60
N GLY A 302 5.05 20.30 41.71
CA GLY A 302 6.30 19.60 42.08
C GLY A 302 6.20 18.07 42.18
N SER A 303 5.01 17.46 42.08
CA SER A 303 4.84 16.00 41.96
C SER A 303 4.64 15.59 40.49
N SER A 304 5.44 14.65 40.02
CA SER A 304 5.32 14.04 38.69
C SER A 304 4.48 12.76 38.75
N ASP A 305 3.30 12.79 38.15
CA ASP A 305 2.43 11.62 38.05
C ASP A 305 2.63 10.92 36.69
N PRO A 306 3.24 9.72 36.66
CA PRO A 306 3.38 8.93 35.44
C PRO A 306 2.04 8.33 35.02
N GLN A 307 1.64 8.57 33.77
CA GLN A 307 0.43 7.99 33.18
C GLN A 307 0.81 6.99 32.09
N THR A 308 0.40 5.72 32.24
CA THR A 308 0.47 4.72 31.17
C THR A 308 -0.74 4.86 30.24
N ILE A 309 -0.76 4.15 29.10
CA ILE A 309 -1.91 4.14 28.19
C ILE A 309 -3.18 3.70 28.92
N ILE A 310 -3.10 2.57 29.65
CA ILE A 310 -4.23 2.03 30.44
C ILE A 310 -4.59 2.98 31.58
N GLY A 311 -3.59 3.56 32.26
CA GLY A 311 -3.80 4.57 33.30
C GLY A 311 -4.58 5.78 32.77
N GLY A 312 -4.21 6.28 31.58
CA GLY A 312 -4.90 7.37 30.90
C GLY A 312 -6.35 7.02 30.53
N VAL A 313 -6.61 5.80 30.08
CA VAL A 313 -7.97 5.31 29.80
C VAL A 313 -8.81 5.29 31.09
N ILE A 314 -8.28 4.74 32.19
CA ILE A 314 -8.98 4.69 33.48
C ILE A 314 -9.27 6.10 34.00
N TYR A 315 -8.30 7.01 33.89
CA TYR A 315 -8.46 8.42 34.27
C TYR A 315 -9.58 9.10 33.47
N LEU A 316 -9.65 8.91 32.15
CA LEU A 316 -10.71 9.50 31.33
C LEU A 316 -12.09 8.93 31.64
N VAL A 317 -12.19 7.64 31.99
CA VAL A 317 -13.45 7.01 32.42
C VAL A 317 -13.90 7.60 33.76
N SER A 318 -13.01 7.79 34.72
CA SER A 318 -13.37 8.32 36.04
C SER A 318 -13.83 9.79 35.99
N HIS A 319 -13.37 10.55 34.99
CA HIS A 319 -13.78 11.95 34.76
C HIS A 319 -14.99 12.10 33.83
N GLY A 320 -15.71 11.00 33.53
CA GLY A 320 -16.98 11.01 32.78
C GLY A 320 -16.83 11.01 31.25
N SER A 321 -15.62 11.09 30.71
CA SER A 321 -15.33 11.10 29.26
C SER A 321 -15.15 9.68 28.67
N TRP A 322 -16.05 8.76 29.03
CA TRP A 322 -15.94 7.34 28.62
C TRP A 322 -15.86 7.10 27.10
N PRO A 323 -16.50 7.89 26.19
CA PRO A 323 -16.37 7.66 24.76
C PRO A 323 -14.95 7.93 24.24
N VAL A 324 -14.28 8.95 24.78
CA VAL A 324 -12.89 9.29 24.42
C VAL A 324 -11.94 8.19 24.92
N ALA A 325 -12.17 7.70 26.14
CA ALA A 325 -11.40 6.60 26.71
C ALA A 325 -11.52 5.32 25.86
N LEU A 326 -12.72 4.98 25.37
CA LEU A 326 -12.95 3.83 24.50
C LEU A 326 -12.17 3.94 23.19
N VAL A 327 -12.19 5.11 22.53
CA VAL A 327 -11.47 5.34 21.28
C VAL A 327 -9.97 5.13 21.48
N ILE A 328 -9.39 5.69 22.55
CA ILE A 328 -7.96 5.52 22.87
C ILE A 328 -7.65 4.05 23.16
N PHE A 329 -8.45 3.37 23.97
CA PHE A 329 -8.23 1.96 24.29
C PHE A 329 -8.25 1.07 23.05
N VAL A 330 -9.25 1.24 22.18
CA VAL A 330 -9.36 0.46 20.94
C VAL A 330 -8.19 0.75 20.02
N ALA A 331 -7.84 2.02 19.82
CA ALA A 331 -6.77 2.42 18.90
C ALA A 331 -5.36 2.03 19.39
N SER A 332 -5.08 2.17 20.68
CA SER A 332 -3.74 1.97 21.25
C SER A 332 -3.48 0.52 21.69
N VAL A 333 -4.52 -0.23 22.08
CA VAL A 333 -4.36 -1.59 22.61
C VAL A 333 -4.91 -2.62 21.64
N ILE A 334 -6.19 -2.53 21.29
CA ILE A 334 -6.87 -3.56 20.50
C ILE A 334 -6.34 -3.62 19.06
N VAL A 335 -6.15 -2.47 18.40
CA VAL A 335 -5.68 -2.42 17.00
C VAL A 335 -4.27 -3.01 16.83
N PRO A 336 -3.25 -2.64 17.64
CA PRO A 336 -1.92 -3.27 17.54
C PRO A 336 -1.93 -4.78 17.85
N ILE A 337 -2.67 -5.22 18.88
CA ILE A 337 -2.82 -6.64 19.19
C ILE A 337 -3.48 -7.39 18.02
N GLY A 338 -4.58 -6.84 17.50
CA GLY A 338 -5.30 -7.41 16.36
C GLY A 338 -4.40 -7.55 15.13
N LYS A 339 -3.56 -6.54 14.84
CA LYS A 339 -2.59 -6.58 13.73
C LYS A 339 -1.51 -7.63 13.95
N LEU A 340 -0.95 -7.74 15.16
CA LEU A 340 0.04 -8.76 15.50
C LEU A 340 -0.55 -10.17 15.36
N LEU A 341 -1.73 -10.41 15.93
CA LEU A 341 -2.40 -11.72 15.85
C LEU A 341 -2.76 -12.09 14.42
N ALA A 342 -3.27 -11.13 13.63
CA ALA A 342 -3.65 -11.39 12.25
C ALA A 342 -2.43 -11.71 11.36
N LEU A 343 -1.31 -10.99 11.53
CA LEU A 343 -0.07 -11.30 10.80
C LEU A 343 0.54 -12.63 11.24
N VAL A 344 0.55 -12.94 12.53
CA VAL A 344 0.98 -14.26 13.04
C VAL A 344 0.13 -15.37 12.43
N TRP A 345 -1.19 -15.20 12.42
CA TRP A 345 -2.12 -16.16 11.79
C TRP A 345 -1.82 -16.35 10.30
N LEU A 346 -1.64 -15.26 9.54
CA LEU A 346 -1.28 -15.33 8.12
C LEU A 346 0.06 -16.05 7.90
N CYS A 347 1.07 -15.80 8.73
CA CYS A 347 2.36 -16.49 8.68
C CYS A 347 2.29 -17.98 9.04
N LEU A 348 1.35 -18.38 9.91
CA LEU A 348 1.15 -19.79 10.27
C LEU A 348 0.37 -20.57 9.20
N VAL A 349 -0.57 -19.90 8.53
CA VAL A 349 -1.44 -20.49 7.50
C VAL A 349 -0.78 -20.48 6.12
N ALA A 350 0.09 -19.51 5.79
CA ALA A 350 0.76 -19.45 4.49
C ALA A 350 1.48 -20.75 4.08
N PRO A 351 2.23 -21.46 4.97
CA PRO A 351 2.88 -22.73 4.64
C PRO A 351 1.94 -23.94 4.75
N ARG A 352 0.75 -23.79 5.34
CA ARG A 352 -0.12 -24.90 5.72
C ARG A 352 -1.50 -24.76 5.08
N ALA A 353 -1.76 -25.71 4.18
CA ALA A 353 -3.05 -26.31 3.89
C ALA A 353 -3.80 -25.81 2.64
N PRO A 354 -4.17 -26.75 1.75
CA PRO A 354 -5.04 -26.58 0.58
C PRO A 354 -6.56 -26.50 0.89
N GLY A 355 -6.99 -26.54 2.17
CA GLY A 355 -8.42 -26.73 2.52
C GLY A 355 -9.27 -25.48 2.80
N MET A 356 -8.69 -24.29 3.02
CA MET A 356 -9.46 -23.07 3.32
C MET A 356 -9.43 -22.14 2.12
N ARG A 357 -10.60 -21.63 1.68
CA ARG A 357 -10.75 -20.75 0.50
C ARG A 357 -9.70 -19.62 0.52
N SER A 358 -8.75 -19.67 -0.40
CA SER A 358 -7.66 -18.69 -0.59
C SER A 358 -8.16 -17.25 -0.69
N VAL A 359 -9.37 -17.06 -1.22
CA VAL A 359 -10.09 -15.78 -1.25
C VAL A 359 -10.30 -15.18 0.14
N VAL A 360 -10.65 -15.99 1.15
CA VAL A 360 -10.88 -15.51 2.53
C VAL A 360 -9.55 -15.04 3.14
N ARG A 361 -8.45 -15.75 2.88
CA ARG A 361 -7.11 -15.37 3.34
C ARG A 361 -6.67 -14.06 2.71
N ALA A 362 -6.86 -13.90 1.40
CA ALA A 362 -6.56 -12.66 0.68
C ALA A 362 -7.40 -11.49 1.22
N ARG A 363 -8.70 -11.70 1.50
CA ARG A 363 -9.55 -10.65 2.09
C ARG A 363 -9.09 -10.25 3.49
N LEU A 364 -8.70 -11.21 4.32
CA LEU A 364 -8.16 -10.94 5.66
C LEU A 364 -6.84 -10.16 5.57
N TYR A 365 -5.95 -10.56 4.66
CA TYR A 365 -4.72 -9.82 4.37
C TYR A 365 -5.01 -8.37 3.94
N ARG A 366 -5.92 -8.15 2.98
CA ARG A 366 -6.34 -6.79 2.56
C ARG A 366 -6.90 -5.97 3.72
N LEU A 367 -7.69 -6.59 4.61
CA LEU A 367 -8.21 -5.92 5.79
C LEU A 367 -7.07 -5.52 6.74
N THR A 368 -6.08 -6.40 6.96
CA THR A 368 -4.92 -6.09 7.80
C THR A 368 -4.03 -4.99 7.21
N GLU A 369 -3.89 -4.94 5.89
CA GLU A 369 -3.15 -3.88 5.19
C GLU A 369 -3.91 -2.55 5.27
N LEU A 370 -5.23 -2.59 5.08
CA LEU A 370 -6.11 -1.43 5.23
C LEU A 370 -6.04 -0.89 6.65
N ILE A 371 -6.22 -1.71 7.69
CA ILE A 371 -6.11 -1.27 9.10
C ILE A 371 -4.67 -0.80 9.41
N GLY A 372 -3.68 -1.44 8.76
CA GLY A 372 -2.26 -1.22 8.99
C GLY A 372 -1.82 0.23 8.85
N ARG A 373 -2.31 0.97 7.85
CA ARG A 373 -2.00 2.41 7.67
C ARG A 373 -2.63 3.31 8.75
N TRP A 374 -3.81 2.95 9.26
CA TRP A 374 -4.52 3.73 10.27
C TRP A 374 -3.94 3.52 11.68
N SER A 375 -3.20 2.44 11.89
CA SER A 375 -2.53 2.19 13.17
C SER A 375 -1.52 3.29 13.56
N MET A 376 -1.11 4.18 12.64
CA MET A 376 -0.24 5.33 12.97
C MET A 376 -1.00 6.54 13.55
N VAL A 377 -2.34 6.56 13.52
CA VAL A 377 -3.15 7.65 14.11
C VAL A 377 -2.68 7.96 15.53
N ASP A 378 -2.45 6.93 16.34
CA ASP A 378 -2.13 7.11 17.77
C ASP A 378 -0.76 7.75 18.02
N VAL A 379 0.26 7.43 17.21
CA VAL A 379 1.57 8.09 17.28
C VAL A 379 1.43 9.59 16.99
N PHE A 380 0.59 9.95 16.02
CA PHE A 380 0.30 11.35 15.71
C PHE A 380 -0.49 12.03 16.84
N VAL A 381 -1.48 11.37 17.44
CA VAL A 381 -2.22 11.91 18.59
C VAL A 381 -1.27 12.26 19.72
N VAL A 382 -0.35 11.36 20.07
CA VAL A 382 0.64 11.59 21.14
C VAL A 382 1.56 12.76 20.79
N ALA A 383 2.10 12.81 19.57
CA ALA A 383 2.98 13.89 19.13
C ALA A 383 2.29 15.26 19.18
N ILE A 384 1.04 15.35 18.70
CA ILE A 384 0.25 16.58 18.73
C ILE A 384 -0.10 16.97 20.17
N LEU A 385 -0.49 16.01 21.01
CA LEU A 385 -0.82 16.29 22.41
C LEU A 385 0.39 16.89 23.15
N VAL A 386 1.58 16.31 22.97
CA VAL A 386 2.83 16.83 23.53
C VAL A 386 3.11 18.26 23.03
N ALA A 387 2.92 18.50 21.74
CA ALA A 387 3.09 19.82 21.14
C ALA A 387 2.14 20.87 21.73
N LEU A 388 0.85 20.55 21.80
CA LEU A 388 -0.18 21.46 22.29
C LEU A 388 0.01 21.79 23.76
N ILE A 389 0.38 20.81 24.58
CA ILE A 389 0.58 21.04 26.01
C ILE A 389 1.80 21.92 26.27
N ARG A 390 2.92 21.67 25.58
CA ARG A 390 4.14 22.49 25.76
C ARG A 390 3.93 23.96 25.40
N ALA A 391 3.05 24.25 24.45
CA ALA A 391 2.71 25.62 24.07
C ALA A 391 1.85 26.37 25.12
N GLY A 392 1.15 25.64 26.00
CA GLY A 392 0.15 26.17 26.95
C GLY A 392 0.67 26.65 28.31
N ALA A 393 1.99 26.65 28.56
CA ALA A 393 2.70 27.32 29.68
C ALA A 393 2.18 27.17 31.14
N LEU A 394 1.18 26.32 31.45
CA LEU A 394 0.65 26.15 32.81
C LEU A 394 0.86 24.74 33.40
N MET A 395 1.14 23.73 32.56
CA MET A 395 1.49 22.37 32.99
C MET A 395 2.58 21.81 32.07
N SER A 396 3.72 21.39 32.62
CA SER A 396 4.72 20.63 31.86
C SER A 396 4.29 19.16 31.81
N ILE A 397 4.06 18.68 30.59
CA ILE A 397 3.83 17.26 30.32
C ILE A 397 4.95 16.80 29.40
N ASP A 398 5.79 15.91 29.92
CA ASP A 398 6.90 15.35 29.15
C ASP A 398 6.54 13.99 28.56
N PRO A 399 6.87 13.74 27.28
CA PRO A 399 6.67 12.43 26.68
C PRO A 399 7.55 11.40 27.38
N GLY A 400 6.93 10.32 27.83
CA GLY A 400 7.62 9.21 28.44
C GLY A 400 8.24 8.25 27.42
N PRO A 401 9.11 7.33 27.88
CA PRO A 401 9.81 6.39 27.00
C PRO A 401 8.88 5.42 26.27
N ALA A 402 7.64 5.23 26.74
CA ALA A 402 6.65 4.39 26.06
C ALA A 402 6.28 4.93 24.67
N ALA A 403 6.36 6.25 24.43
CA ALA A 403 6.04 6.84 23.14
C ALA A 403 6.96 6.34 22.02
N LEU A 404 8.26 6.18 22.30
CA LEU A 404 9.22 5.59 21.35
C LEU A 404 8.93 4.12 21.10
N ALA A 405 8.74 3.34 22.16
CA ALA A 405 8.46 1.91 22.04
C ALA A 405 7.18 1.67 21.24
N PHE A 406 6.14 2.45 21.53
CA PHE A 406 4.86 2.39 20.83
C PHE A 406 5.00 2.78 19.35
N GLY A 407 5.69 3.89 19.04
CA GLY A 407 5.98 4.28 17.66
C GLY A 407 6.78 3.20 16.91
N GLY A 408 7.73 2.56 17.59
CA GLY A 408 8.49 1.42 17.08
C GLY A 408 7.60 0.23 16.72
N VAL A 409 6.65 -0.15 17.59
CA VAL A 409 5.67 -1.22 17.29
C VAL A 409 4.89 -0.91 16.02
N VAL A 410 4.37 0.31 15.88
CA VAL A 410 3.58 0.70 14.70
C VAL A 410 4.41 0.62 13.41
N ILE A 411 5.63 1.18 13.42
CA ILE A 411 6.51 1.16 12.25
C ILE A 411 6.92 -0.28 11.90
N ILE A 412 7.35 -1.08 12.89
CA ILE A 412 7.79 -2.45 12.66
C ILE A 412 6.64 -3.34 12.18
N THR A 413 5.43 -3.19 12.72
CA THR A 413 4.26 -3.95 12.22
C THR A 413 3.85 -3.52 10.82
N MET A 414 4.06 -2.26 10.43
CA MET A 414 3.88 -1.82 9.05
C MET A 414 4.92 -2.46 8.12
N LEU A 415 6.19 -2.44 8.50
CA LEU A 415 7.26 -3.11 7.75
C LEU A 415 7.03 -4.63 7.66
N ALA A 416 6.51 -5.26 8.71
CA ALA A 416 6.17 -6.69 8.73
C ALA A 416 5.10 -7.01 7.68
N ALA A 417 4.04 -6.20 7.61
CA ALA A 417 2.99 -6.33 6.60
C ALA A 417 3.54 -6.11 5.18
N MET A 418 4.37 -5.08 4.95
CA MET A 418 4.99 -4.82 3.64
C MET A 418 6.00 -5.90 3.20
N SER A 419 6.59 -6.62 4.16
CA SER A 419 7.54 -7.72 3.92
C SER A 419 6.83 -9.04 3.61
N PHE A 420 5.59 -9.21 4.08
CA PHE A 420 4.78 -10.38 3.80
C PHE A 420 4.42 -10.43 2.31
N GLU A 421 4.52 -11.61 1.70
CA GLU A 421 4.21 -11.79 0.28
C GLU A 421 2.84 -12.47 0.12
N PRO A 422 1.82 -11.75 -0.43
CA PRO A 422 0.46 -12.28 -0.51
C PRO A 422 0.33 -13.50 -1.42
N ARG A 423 1.23 -13.66 -2.39
CA ARG A 423 1.26 -14.81 -3.33
C ARG A 423 1.38 -16.16 -2.61
N LEU A 424 2.05 -16.18 -1.46
CA LEU A 424 2.18 -17.39 -0.62
C LEU A 424 0.84 -17.94 -0.14
N LEU A 425 -0.21 -17.12 -0.08
CA LEU A 425 -1.56 -17.56 0.33
C LEU A 425 -2.25 -18.44 -0.73
N TRP A 426 -1.73 -18.46 -1.96
CA TRP A 426 -2.33 -19.08 -3.14
C TRP A 426 -1.54 -20.27 -3.69
N ASP A 427 -0.33 -20.54 -3.18
CA ASP A 427 0.58 -21.57 -3.71
C ASP A 427 0.05 -23.02 -3.55
N GLY A 428 -1.04 -23.21 -2.78
CA GLY A 428 -1.69 -24.52 -2.57
C GLY A 428 -3.16 -24.59 -3.00
N SER A 429 -3.71 -23.58 -3.68
CA SER A 429 -5.07 -23.67 -4.21
C SER A 429 -5.04 -24.19 -5.64
N GLU A 430 -5.54 -25.41 -5.85
CA GLU A 430 -5.73 -26.02 -7.17
C GLU A 430 -6.46 -25.06 -8.11
N ASP A 431 -5.97 -24.98 -9.34
CA ASP A 431 -6.52 -24.10 -10.35
C ASP A 431 -7.90 -24.61 -10.79
N PRO A 432 -8.97 -23.80 -10.70
CA PRO A 432 -10.33 -24.24 -11.02
C PRO A 432 -10.58 -24.56 -12.50
N CYS A 433 -9.53 -24.58 -13.32
CA CYS A 433 -9.57 -24.84 -14.75
C CYS A 433 -8.55 -25.90 -15.19
N ASN A 434 -8.11 -26.80 -14.30
CA ASN A 434 -7.38 -28.00 -14.70
C ASN A 434 -8.38 -29.10 -15.08
N PRO A 435 -8.55 -29.47 -16.37
CA PRO A 435 -9.45 -30.56 -16.75
C PRO A 435 -8.84 -31.95 -16.50
N MET A 436 -7.69 -32.04 -15.84
CA MET A 436 -6.90 -33.29 -15.74
C MET A 436 -7.10 -34.08 -14.44
N ASP A 437 -7.90 -33.61 -13.49
CA ASP A 437 -8.30 -34.41 -12.32
C ASP A 437 -9.69 -35.02 -12.54
N SER A 438 -9.84 -35.83 -13.59
CA SER A 438 -10.77 -36.95 -13.53
C SER A 438 -10.07 -38.07 -12.75
N PRO A 439 -10.64 -38.60 -11.65
CA PRO A 439 -10.04 -39.74 -10.99
C PRO A 439 -10.04 -40.91 -11.97
N ASP A 440 -8.85 -41.33 -12.40
CA ASP A 440 -8.61 -42.66 -12.94
C ASP A 440 -9.03 -43.67 -11.87
N ASP A 441 -10.16 -44.33 -12.06
CA ASP A 441 -10.55 -45.49 -11.27
C ASP A 441 -10.17 -46.75 -12.07
N ASP A 442 -8.94 -47.20 -11.81
CA ASP A 442 -8.43 -48.50 -12.20
C ASP A 442 -9.18 -49.61 -11.45
N GLY A 443 -9.68 -50.58 -12.20
CA GLY A 443 -9.71 -51.99 -11.77
C GLY A 443 -10.83 -52.43 -10.84
N LEU A 444 -11.97 -52.83 -11.42
CA LEU A 444 -12.84 -53.83 -10.78
C LEU A 444 -12.67 -55.19 -11.48
N HIS A 445 -11.96 -56.08 -10.79
CA HIS A 445 -12.04 -57.52 -11.01
C HIS A 445 -13.50 -57.98 -10.93
N GLY A 446 -13.96 -58.65 -11.98
CA GLY A 446 -15.21 -59.40 -11.99
C GLY A 446 -15.08 -60.58 -12.95
N ASP A 447 -14.88 -61.76 -12.38
CA ASP A 447 -14.94 -63.07 -13.03
C ASP A 447 -16.13 -63.18 -13.99
N HIS A 448 -15.89 -63.67 -15.21
CA HIS A 448 -16.75 -64.66 -15.85
C HIS A 448 -15.98 -65.43 -16.93
N SER A 449 -15.54 -66.62 -16.56
CA SER A 449 -15.24 -67.72 -17.47
C SER A 449 -16.50 -68.18 -18.21
N GLY A 450 -16.42 -68.39 -19.53
CA GLY A 450 -17.37 -69.27 -20.23
C GLY A 450 -17.68 -68.98 -21.71
N LEU A 451 -17.00 -69.73 -22.57
CA LEU A 451 -17.44 -70.29 -23.87
C LEU A 451 -17.51 -69.44 -25.16
N ALA A 452 -16.83 -70.04 -26.17
CA ALA A 452 -17.15 -70.10 -27.61
C ALA A 452 -17.02 -68.79 -28.43
N SER A 453 -16.57 -68.76 -29.67
CA SER A 453 -15.88 -69.67 -30.59
C SER A 453 -15.63 -68.84 -31.87
N ASP A 454 -14.60 -69.24 -32.61
CA ASP A 454 -14.46 -69.08 -34.05
C ASP A 454 -13.97 -67.76 -34.71
N THR A 455 -12.83 -67.97 -35.39
CA THR A 455 -12.46 -67.51 -36.74
C THR A 455 -11.80 -66.14 -36.94
N ALA A 456 -10.47 -66.21 -37.02
CA ALA A 456 -9.60 -65.51 -37.97
C ALA A 456 -10.10 -65.67 -39.45
N PRO A 457 -9.59 -64.95 -40.48
CA PRO A 457 -8.24 -64.36 -40.53
C PRO A 457 -8.08 -62.98 -41.22
N SER A 458 -6.89 -62.39 -41.04
CA SER A 458 -6.29 -61.39 -41.95
C SER A 458 -5.75 -62.10 -43.22
N PRO A 459 -4.92 -61.51 -44.12
CA PRO A 459 -4.51 -60.11 -44.32
C PRO A 459 -4.63 -59.68 -45.81
N HIS A 460 -4.31 -58.42 -46.16
CA HIS A 460 -3.50 -58.17 -47.38
C HIS A 460 -2.85 -56.78 -47.36
N ARG A 461 -1.51 -56.80 -47.42
CA ARG A 461 -0.63 -55.70 -47.83
C ARG A 461 -0.74 -55.50 -49.34
N THR A 462 -0.64 -54.25 -49.81
CA THR A 462 0.34 -53.80 -50.83
C THR A 462 0.24 -52.27 -51.04
N ALA A 463 1.38 -51.60 -50.98
CA ALA A 463 1.66 -50.25 -51.52
C ALA A 463 2.30 -50.41 -52.93
N PRO A 464 2.90 -49.39 -53.61
CA PRO A 464 2.59 -47.95 -53.79
C PRO A 464 2.58 -47.53 -55.30
N ASP A 465 2.58 -46.22 -55.55
CA ASP A 465 2.97 -45.46 -56.76
C ASP A 465 2.02 -45.39 -57.98
N GLU A 466 1.62 -44.16 -58.34
CA GLU A 466 1.88 -43.61 -59.68
C GLU A 466 1.70 -42.07 -59.74
N GLN A 467 2.61 -41.44 -60.47
CA GLN A 467 2.73 -40.02 -60.80
C GLN A 467 1.74 -39.62 -61.90
N GLY A 468 1.40 -38.32 -62.03
CA GLY A 468 0.88 -37.81 -63.30
C GLY A 468 0.15 -36.47 -63.27
N SER A 469 0.91 -35.39 -63.50
CA SER A 469 0.63 -34.28 -64.45
C SER A 469 -0.74 -33.56 -64.54
N THR A 470 -0.65 -32.24 -64.31
CA THR A 470 -1.38 -31.05 -64.84
C THR A 470 -2.16 -31.20 -66.16
N PRO A 471 -3.15 -30.33 -66.44
CA PRO A 471 -2.91 -28.91 -66.84
C PRO A 471 -3.25 -27.85 -65.80
#